data_AF-A0A2J6PZ54-F1
#
_entry.id   AF-A0A2J6PZ54-F1
#
_cell.length_a   1.000
_cell.length_b   1.000
_cell.length_c   1.000
_cell.angle_alpha   90.00
_cell.angle_beta   90.00
_cell.angle_gamma   90.00
#
_symmetry.space_group_name_H-M   'P 1'
#
loop_
_entity.id
_entity.type
_entity.pdbx_description
1 polymer ?
#
loop_
_entity_poly.entity_id
_entity_poly.type
_entity_poly.pdbx_seq_one_letter_code
_entity_poly.pdbx_strand_id
1 'polypeptide(L)' 'HVSKKTIYRYLKKSGIQKWRAKQRPLLTPEHAAMRIAWALKYNGKPVEFWYRLHWSDKYSIKRGKGGAIQWIYYR' A
#
# COMPACT_ATOMS: atom_id res chain seq x y z
N HIS A 1 2.67 -18.35 33.45
CA HIS A 1 2.97 -17.03 32.84
C HIS A 1 3.83 -17.26 31.60
N VAL A 2 3.42 -16.82 30.40
CA VAL A 2 4.20 -17.02 29.16
C VAL A 2 5.02 -15.75 28.86
N SER A 3 6.29 -15.90 28.48
CA SER A 3 7.15 -14.75 28.15
C SER A 3 6.80 -14.17 26.78
N LYS A 4 6.96 -12.85 26.61
CA LYS A 4 6.80 -12.18 25.29
C LYS A 4 7.70 -12.80 24.21
N LYS A 5 8.90 -13.27 24.58
CA LYS A 5 9.83 -13.98 23.68
C LYS A 5 9.28 -15.32 23.20
N THR A 6 8.53 -16.02 24.04
CA THR A 6 7.88 -17.29 23.68
C THR A 6 6.77 -17.05 22.66
N ILE A 7 5.94 -16.02 22.87
CA ILE A 7 4.88 -15.60 21.94
C ILE A 7 5.48 -15.19 20.59
N TYR A 8 6.53 -14.38 20.59
CA TYR A 8 7.17 -13.93 19.34
C TYR A 8 7.76 -15.09 18.53
N ARG A 9 8.44 -16.05 19.19
CA ARG A 9 8.97 -17.25 18.53
C ARG A 9 7.85 -18.09 17.90
N TYR A 10 6.74 -18.26 18.60
CA TYR A 10 5.57 -18.96 18.07
C TYR A 10 5.00 -18.25 16.84
N LEU A 11 4.73 -16.95 16.92
CA LEU A 11 4.19 -16.16 15.79
C LEU A 11 5.10 -16.23 14.57
N LYS A 12 6.42 -16.09 14.76
CA LYS A 12 7.41 -16.22 13.68
C LYS A 12 7.39 -17.62 13.06
N LYS A 13 7.36 -18.68 13.87
CA LYS A 13 7.26 -20.07 13.40
C LYS A 13 5.97 -20.31 12.59
N SER A 14 4.87 -19.64 12.97
CA SER A 14 3.58 -19.73 12.30
C SER A 14 3.42 -18.80 11.09
N GLY A 15 4.47 -18.06 10.70
CA GLY A 15 4.45 -17.11 9.57
C GLY A 15 3.77 -15.77 9.86
N ILE A 16 3.29 -15.53 11.09
CA ILE A 16 2.55 -14.32 11.43
C ILE A 16 3.52 -13.19 11.75
N GLN A 17 3.48 -12.14 10.93
CA GLN A 17 4.33 -10.96 11.08
C GLN A 17 3.49 -9.70 11.25
N LYS A 18 4.09 -8.68 11.89
CA LYS A 18 3.48 -7.35 12.01
C LYS A 18 3.77 -6.53 10.75
N TRP A 19 2.74 -5.88 10.22
CA TRP A 19 2.82 -5.01 9.05
C TRP A 19 2.25 -3.64 9.41
N ARG A 20 2.82 -2.58 8.82
CA ARG A 20 2.18 -1.26 8.87
C ARG A 20 0.94 -1.31 8.01
N ALA A 21 -0.23 -1.04 8.59
CA ALA A 21 -1.46 -0.93 7.83
C ALA A 21 -1.34 0.25 6.87
N LYS A 22 -1.30 -0.04 5.57
CA LYS A 22 -1.36 0.98 4.53
C LYS A 22 -2.83 1.26 4.26
N GLN A 23 -3.24 2.53 4.35
CA GLN A 23 -4.53 2.95 3.84
C GLN A 23 -4.50 2.80 2.31
N ARG A 24 -5.18 1.76 1.80
CA ARG A 24 -5.35 1.51 0.38
C ARG A 24 -6.84 1.67 0.06
N PRO A 25 -7.20 2.38 -1.02
CA PRO A 25 -8.58 2.37 -1.47
C PRO A 25 -8.97 0.93 -1.85
N LEU A 26 -10.17 0.51 -1.47
CA LEU A 26 -10.73 -0.74 -1.94
C LEU A 26 -11.01 -0.59 -3.44
N LEU A 27 -10.44 -1.47 -4.25
CA LEU A 27 -10.68 -1.48 -5.68
C LEU A 27 -11.85 -2.41 -5.98
N THR A 28 -12.83 -1.91 -6.73
CA THR A 28 -13.82 -2.77 -7.38
C THR A 28 -13.14 -3.56 -8.51
N PRO A 29 -13.69 -4.72 -8.93
CA PRO A 29 -13.16 -5.47 -10.07
C PRO A 29 -13.03 -4.62 -11.34
N GLU A 30 -14.00 -3.72 -11.57
CA GLU A 30 -14.00 -2.77 -12.69
C GLU A 30 -12.81 -1.81 -12.64
N HIS A 31 -12.58 -1.15 -11.49
CA HIS A 31 -11.42 -0.26 -11.32
C HIS A 31 -10.09 -1.01 -11.45
N ALA A 32 -10.02 -2.25 -10.98
CA ALA A 32 -8.84 -3.09 -11.14
C ALA A 32 -8.56 -3.38 -12.64
N ALA A 33 -9.58 -3.75 -13.40
CA ALA A 33 -9.47 -3.99 -14.84
C ALA A 33 -9.04 -2.72 -15.61
N MET A 34 -9.65 -1.57 -15.31
CA MET A 34 -9.26 -0.30 -15.93
C MET A 34 -7.80 0.07 -15.66
N ARG A 35 -7.33 -0.14 -14.43
CA ARG A 35 -5.93 0.11 -14.05
C ARG A 35 -4.97 -0.81 -14.79
N ILE A 36 -5.30 -2.08 -14.94
CA ILE A 36 -4.48 -3.04 -15.70
C ILE A 36 -4.44 -2.66 -17.18
N ALA A 37 -5.59 -2.34 -17.78
CA ALA A 37 -5.66 -1.94 -19.19
C ALA A 37 -4.84 -0.67 -19.46
N TRP A 38 -4.92 0.33 -18.58
CA TRP A 38 -4.10 1.54 -18.66
C TRP A 38 -2.61 1.20 -18.55
N ALA A 39 -2.23 0.40 -17.55
CA ALA A 39 -0.82 0.02 -17.34
C ALA A 39 -0.25 -0.69 -18.56
N LEU A 40 -0.96 -1.67 -19.11
CA LEU A 40 -0.53 -2.39 -20.31
C LEU A 40 -0.42 -1.48 -21.54
N LYS A 41 -1.38 -0.56 -21.72
CA LYS A 41 -1.41 0.38 -22.86
C LYS A 41 -0.20 1.31 -22.91
N TYR A 42 0.28 1.75 -21.75
CA TYR A 42 1.41 2.67 -21.65
C TYR A 42 2.72 1.99 -21.21
N ASN A 43 2.69 0.68 -20.98
CA ASN A 43 3.89 -0.11 -20.71
C ASN A 43 4.84 -0.02 -21.91
N GLY A 44 6.12 0.27 -21.65
CA GLY A 44 7.12 0.44 -22.71
C GLY A 44 7.09 1.79 -23.44
N LYS A 45 6.26 2.76 -23.02
CA LYS A 45 6.41 4.14 -23.52
C LYS A 45 7.76 4.72 -23.10
N PRO A 46 8.47 5.40 -24.02
CA PRO A 46 9.78 5.97 -23.72
C PRO A 46 9.62 7.16 -22.77
N VAL A 47 10.71 7.55 -22.09
CA VAL A 47 10.65 8.56 -21.02
C VAL A 47 10.14 9.91 -21.55
N GLU A 48 10.47 10.26 -22.79
CA GLU A 48 10.08 11.49 -23.46
C GLU A 48 8.56 11.60 -23.67
N PHE A 49 7.85 10.47 -23.76
CA PHE A 49 6.40 10.45 -23.78
C PHE A 49 5.83 11.04 -22.48
N TRP A 50 6.41 10.69 -21.34
CA TRP A 50 5.97 11.11 -20.01
C TRP A 50 6.25 12.58 -19.72
N TYR A 51 7.34 13.14 -20.28
CA TYR A 51 7.67 14.56 -20.13
C TYR A 51 6.64 15.52 -20.73
N ARG A 52 5.82 15.05 -21.67
CA ARG A 52 4.77 15.88 -22.30
C ARG A 52 3.52 15.97 -21.42
N LEU A 53 3.38 15.14 -20.40
CA LEU A 53 2.21 15.10 -19.53
C LEU A 53 2.36 16.07 -18.36
N HIS A 54 1.38 16.97 -18.23
CA HIS A 54 1.23 17.84 -17.07
C HIS A 54 0.18 17.23 -16.13
N TRP A 55 0.65 16.71 -15.00
CA TRP A 55 -0.21 16.10 -13.99
C TRP A 55 -0.73 17.17 -13.04
N SER A 56 -2.01 17.05 -12.66
CA SER A 56 -2.61 17.89 -11.64
C SER A 56 -3.44 17.05 -10.67
N ASP A 57 -3.45 17.46 -9.41
CA ASP A 57 -4.28 16.89 -8.35
C ASP A 57 -4.57 17.97 -7.30
N LYS A 58 -5.62 17.79 -6.50
CA LYS A 58 -5.95 18.63 -5.35
C LYS A 58 -5.69 17.84 -4.08
N TYR A 59 -4.99 18.46 -3.13
CA TYR A 59 -4.76 17.85 -1.82
C TYR A 59 -5.13 18.81 -0.68
N SER A 60 -5.43 18.24 0.49
CA SER A 60 -5.67 18.99 1.73
C SER A 60 -4.51 18.85 2.71
N ILE A 61 -3.99 19.97 3.21
CA ILE A 61 -3.00 20.02 4.29
C ILE A 61 -3.75 20.05 5.62
N LYS A 62 -3.48 19.06 6.49
CA LYS A 62 -4.07 19.00 7.84
C LYS A 62 -2.95 18.96 8.89
N ARG A 63 -2.96 19.86 9.87
CA ARG A 63 -2.01 19.84 11.00
C ARG A 63 -2.21 18.54 11.81
N GLY A 64 -1.13 17.81 12.12
CA GLY A 64 -1.16 16.58 12.92
C GLY A 64 -1.44 15.27 12.15
N LYS A 65 -1.62 15.32 10.82
CA LYS A 65 -1.80 14.10 10.00
C LYS A 65 -0.46 13.36 9.88
N GLY A 66 -0.41 12.12 10.39
CA GLY A 66 0.77 11.24 10.32
C GLY A 66 1.23 10.62 11.65
N GLY A 67 0.64 11.01 12.79
CA GLY A 67 1.10 10.59 14.12
C GLY A 67 0.75 9.16 14.56
N ALA A 68 -0.31 8.56 14.01
CA ALA A 68 -0.76 7.22 14.43
C ALA A 68 -0.43 6.16 13.37
N ILE A 69 0.51 5.26 13.68
CA ILE A 69 0.80 4.07 12.86
C ILE A 69 -0.02 2.89 13.39
N GLN A 70 -0.96 2.41 12.60
CA GLN A 70 -1.68 1.17 12.92
C GLN A 70 -0.84 -0.04 12.47
N TRP A 71 -0.61 -0.97 13.38
CA TRP A 71 0.05 -2.25 13.11
C TRP A 71 -0.99 -3.36 13.03
N ILE A 72 -0.91 -4.20 12.00
CA ILE A 72 -1.75 -5.38 11.83
C ILE A 72 -0.88 -6.63 11.82
N TYR A 73 -1.39 -7.74 12.34
CA TYR A 73 -0.78 -9.06 12.25
C TYR A 73 -1.53 -9.86 11.18
N TYR A 74 -0.82 -10.44 10.23
CA TYR A 74 -1.40 -11.25 9.14
C TYR A 74 -0.54 -12.49 8.92
N ARG A 75 -1.13 -13.57 8.39
CA ARG A 75 -0.49 -14.87 8.12
C ARG A 75 -0.10 -14.97 6.66
#